data_AF-A0A662IQS8-F1
#
_entry.id   AF-A0A662IQS8-F1
#
_cell.length_a   1.000
_cell.length_b   1.000
_cell.length_c   1.000
_cell.angle_alpha   90.00
_cell.angle_beta   90.00
_cell.angle_gamma   90.00
#
_symmetry.space_group_name_H-M   'P 1'
#
loop_
_entity.id
_entity.type
_entity.pdbx_description
1 polymer ?
#
loop_
_entity_poly.entity_id
_entity_poly.type
_entity_poly.pdbx_seq_one_letter_code
_entity_poly.pdbx_strand_id
1 'polypeptide(L)'
;MAVKSLLNINLKELLKKIEKTAGVKLPRKVISASLNEGVLHIRFAYPKTRETNVEPLPLKTPIYIFKDEKTNKITAIEILDINITD
;
A
#
# COMPACT_ATOMS: atom_id res chain seq x y z
N MET A 1 14.98 10.46 6.08
CA MET A 1 15.36 9.45 7.09
C MET A 1 14.27 8.39 7.01
N ALA A 2 14.61 7.13 6.75
CA ALA A 2 13.60 6.09 6.55
C ALA A 2 12.69 5.97 7.79
N VAL A 3 11.41 5.72 7.59
CA VAL A 3 10.49 5.50 8.72
C VAL A 3 10.97 4.29 9.52
N LYS A 4 11.24 4.51 10.81
CA LYS A 4 11.74 3.47 11.71
C LYS A 4 10.65 2.69 12.44
N SER A 5 9.42 3.22 12.47
CA SER A 5 8.31 2.64 13.24
C SER A 5 6.98 2.85 12.52
N LEU A 6 6.16 1.79 12.50
CA LEU A 6 4.79 1.83 12.00
C LEU A 6 3.91 2.84 12.77
N LEU A 7 4.20 3.06 14.06
CA LEU A 7 3.44 4.01 14.90
C LEU A 7 3.59 5.46 14.45
N ASN A 8 4.66 5.77 13.70
CA ASN A 8 4.89 7.11 13.16
C ASN A 8 4.15 7.35 11.84
N ILE A 9 3.39 6.35 11.36
CA ILE A 9 2.73 6.40 10.06
C ILE A 9 1.25 6.68 10.26
N ASN A 10 0.79 7.85 9.81
CA ASN A 10 -0.63 8.11 9.63
C ASN A 10 -1.14 7.40 8.37
N LEU A 11 -1.57 6.14 8.51
CA LEU A 11 -2.06 5.33 7.39
C LEU A 11 -3.20 6.00 6.62
N LYS A 12 -4.11 6.70 7.32
CA LYS A 12 -5.27 7.34 6.68
C LYS A 12 -4.83 8.46 5.74
N GLU A 13 -3.90 9.30 6.17
CA GLU A 13 -3.35 10.38 5.34
C GLU A 13 -2.47 9.86 4.21
N LEU A 14 -1.64 8.85 4.49
CA LEU A 14 -0.81 8.20 3.48
C LEU A 14 -1.66 7.63 2.34
N LEU A 15 -2.68 6.82 2.67
CA LEU A 15 -3.58 6.23 1.68
C LEU A 15 -4.30 7.32 0.86
N LYS A 16 -4.75 8.40 1.51
CA LYS A 16 -5.40 9.53 0.81
C LYS A 16 -4.43 10.26 -0.14
N LYS A 17 -3.16 10.43 0.25
CA LYS A 17 -2.11 11.00 -0.61
C LYS A 17 -1.87 10.11 -1.83
N ILE A 18 -1.76 8.79 -1.63
CA ILE A 18 -1.55 7.83 -2.73
C ILE A 18 -2.73 7.87 -3.72
N GLU A 19 -3.97 7.83 -3.23
CA GLU A 19 -5.15 7.93 -4.10
C GLU A 19 -5.15 9.22 -4.93
N LYS A 20 -4.83 10.36 -4.29
CA LYS A 20 -4.79 11.66 -4.97
C LYS A 20 -3.71 11.73 -6.04
N THR A 21 -2.50 11.24 -5.74
CA THR A 21 -1.35 11.38 -6.64
C THR A 21 -1.37 10.37 -7.78
N ALA A 22 -1.78 9.13 -7.52
CA ALA A 22 -1.79 8.06 -8.51
C ALA A 22 -3.13 7.91 -9.25
N GLY A 23 -4.18 8.64 -8.85
CA GLY A 23 -5.50 8.55 -9.47
C GLY A 23 -6.20 7.20 -9.25
N VAL A 24 -5.83 6.47 -8.19
CA VAL A 24 -6.42 5.17 -7.83
C VAL A 24 -7.39 5.31 -6.66
N LYS A 25 -8.34 4.38 -6.54
CA LYS A 25 -9.19 4.24 -5.33
C LYS A 25 -8.74 3.04 -4.51
N LEU A 26 -8.35 3.28 -3.27
CA LEU A 26 -7.93 2.23 -2.33
C LEU A 26 -9.09 1.84 -1.41
N PRO A 27 -9.16 0.57 -0.98
CA PRO A 27 -10.16 0.17 0.01
C PRO A 27 -10.01 0.94 1.32
N ARG A 28 -11.14 1.25 1.96
CA ARG A 28 -11.15 2.02 3.22
C ARG A 28 -10.87 1.18 4.47
N LYS A 29 -11.22 -0.10 4.44
CA LYS A 29 -11.01 -1.03 5.54
C LYS A 29 -9.62 -1.64 5.43
N VAL A 30 -8.74 -1.30 6.37
CA VAL A 30 -7.46 -1.99 6.58
C VAL A 30 -7.70 -3.14 7.56
N ILE A 31 -7.23 -4.34 7.22
CA ILE A 31 -7.32 -5.53 8.08
C ILE A 31 -5.97 -5.89 8.72
N SER A 32 -4.86 -5.50 8.10
CA SER A 32 -3.54 -5.57 8.73
C SER A 32 -2.58 -4.54 8.13
N ALA A 33 -1.58 -4.13 8.91
CA ALA A 33 -0.45 -3.35 8.44
C ALA A 33 0.82 -3.80 9.17
N SER A 34 1.94 -3.82 8.47
CA SER A 34 3.25 -4.16 9.03
C SER A 34 4.35 -3.35 8.34
N LEU A 35 5.37 -2.97 9.10
CA LEU A 35 6.57 -2.34 8.59
C LEU A 35 7.74 -3.31 8.80
N ASN A 36 8.37 -3.76 7.72
CA ASN A 36 9.52 -4.65 7.76
C ASN A 36 10.58 -4.20 6.76
N GLU A 37 11.83 -4.05 7.21
CA GLU A 37 12.97 -3.68 6.36
C GLU A 37 12.71 -2.48 5.41
N GLY A 38 11.97 -1.46 5.89
CA GLY A 38 11.64 -0.28 5.09
C GLY A 38 10.46 -0.44 4.12
N VAL A 39 9.83 -1.61 4.09
CA VAL A 39 8.63 -1.89 3.31
C VAL A 39 7.40 -1.84 4.21
N LEU A 40 6.46 -0.96 3.87
CA LEU A 40 5.16 -0.90 4.50
C LEU A 40 4.17 -1.77 3.72
N HIS A 41 3.71 -2.84 4.35
CA HIS A 41 2.67 -3.73 3.82
C HIS A 41 1.33 -3.33 4.44
N ILE A 42 0.31 -3.10 3.60
CA ILE A 42 -1.05 -2.80 4.04
C ILE A 42 -2.00 -3.77 3.35
N ARG A 43 -2.78 -4.51 4.14
CA ARG A 43 -3.77 -5.47 3.65
C ARG A 43 -5.18 -4.96 3.89
N PHE A 44 -6.01 -5.05 2.87
CA PHE A 44 -7.43 -4.68 2.89
C PHE A 44 -8.35 -5.90 2.88
N ALA A 45 -7.88 -7.02 2.30
CA ALA A 45 -8.58 -8.29 2.26
C ALA A 45 -7.59 -9.46 2.11
N TYR A 46 -8.01 -10.65 2.50
CA TYR A 46 -7.34 -11.88 2.09
C TYR A 46 -7.83 -12.27 0.69
N PRO A 47 -6.93 -12.61 -0.24
CA PRO A 47 -7.32 -13.04 -1.58
C PRO A 47 -8.08 -14.37 -1.50
N LYS A 48 -9.02 -14.58 -2.41
CA LYS A 48 -9.72 -15.85 -2.59
C LYS A 48 -8.90 -16.81 -3.46
N THR A 49 -8.05 -16.28 -4.33
CA THR A 49 -7.15 -17.03 -5.20
C THR A 49 -5.72 -16.46 -5.10
N ARG A 50 -4.93 -16.50 -6.18
CA ARG A 50 -3.62 -15.86 -6.23
C ARG A 50 -3.76 -14.33 -6.28
N GLU A 51 -2.75 -13.65 -5.76
CA GLU A 51 -2.56 -12.22 -5.98
C GLU A 51 -1.72 -12.04 -7.24
N THR A 52 -2.17 -11.19 -8.16
CA THR A 52 -1.35 -10.76 -9.29
C THR A 52 -0.62 -9.47 -8.90
N ASN A 53 0.67 -9.40 -9.26
CA ASN A 53 1.44 -8.18 -9.11
C ASN A 53 1.08 -7.27 -10.28
N VAL A 54 0.37 -6.17 -10.00
CA VAL A 54 0.07 -5.17 -11.02
C VAL A 54 1.08 -4.05 -10.87
N GLU A 55 1.57 -3.60 -12.01
CA GLU A 55 2.62 -2.61 -12.25
C GLU A 55 2.74 -1.53 -11.15
N PRO A 56 3.98 -1.12 -10.83
CA PRO A 56 4.20 -0.07 -9.85
C PRO A 56 3.44 1.20 -10.23
N LEU A 57 2.88 1.89 -9.24
CA LEU A 57 2.28 3.21 -9.47
C LEU A 57 3.35 4.17 -10.02
N PRO A 58 2.99 5.11 -10.92
CA PRO A 58 3.92 6.07 -11.50
C PRO A 58 4.29 7.18 -10.49
N LEU A 59 4.88 6.78 -9.37
CA LEU A 59 5.26 7.61 -8.24
C LEU A 59 6.78 7.50 -8.01
N LYS A 60 7.37 8.54 -7.41
CA LYS A 60 8.80 8.52 -7.03
C LYS A 60 9.12 7.40 -6.04
N THR A 61 8.20 7.14 -5.10
CA THR A 61 8.28 6.01 -4.18
C THR A 61 7.64 4.80 -4.85
N PRO A 62 8.32 3.64 -4.95
CA PRO A 62 7.73 2.44 -5.52
C PRO A 62 6.55 1.96 -4.67
N ILE A 63 5.37 1.91 -5.28
CA ILE A 63 4.15 1.39 -4.64
C ILE A 63 3.56 0.31 -5.54
N TYR A 64 3.42 -0.89 -4.99
CA TYR A 64 2.86 -2.05 -5.69
C TYR A 64 1.43 -2.30 -5.22
N ILE A 65 0.53 -2.60 -6.17
CA ILE A 65 -0.86 -2.94 -5.88
C ILE A 65 -1.07 -4.41 -6.18
N PHE A 66 -1.55 -5.13 -5.17
CA PHE A 66 -1.91 -6.54 -5.27
C PHE A 66 -3.42 -6.66 -5.44
N LYS A 67 -3.82 -7.45 -6.42
CA LYS A 67 -5.23 -7.74 -6.68
C LYS A 67 -5.47 -9.24 -6.65
N ASP A 68 -6.61 -9.63 -6.11
CA ASP A 68 -7.12 -10.98 -6.26
C ASP A 68 -7.40 -11.26 -7.74
N GLU A 69 -6.76 -12.27 -8.31
CA GLU A 69 -6.83 -12.60 -9.73
C GLU A 69 -8.26 -12.81 -10.23
N LYS A 70 -9.10 -13.47 -9.44
CA LYS A 70 -10.48 -13.81 -9.82
C LYS A 70 -11.42 -12.63 -9.78
N THR A 71 -11.30 -11.76 -8.76
CA THR A 71 -12.24 -10.67 -8.52
C THR A 71 -11.73 -9.30 -8.97
N ASN A 72 -10.45 -9.21 -9.33
CA ASN A 72 -9.74 -7.97 -9.67
C ASN A 72 -9.82 -6.89 -8.57
N LYS A 73 -10.14 -7.30 -7.33
CA LYS A 73 -10.23 -6.39 -6.18
C LYS A 73 -8.85 -6.21 -5.56
N ILE A 74 -8.53 -4.98 -5.18
CA ILE A 74 -7.31 -4.67 -4.43
C ILE A 74 -7.37 -5.36 -3.07
N THR A 75 -6.38 -6.20 -2.79
CA THR A 75 -6.25 -6.96 -1.55
C THR A 75 -5.14 -6.43 -0.67
N ALA A 76 -4.08 -5.89 -1.26
CA ALA A 76 -2.96 -5.29 -0.52
C ALA A 76 -2.23 -4.20 -1.34
N ILE A 77 -1.44 -3.39 -0.64
CA ILE A 77 -0.39 -2.56 -1.24
C ILE A 77 0.92 -2.73 -0.48
N GLU A 78 2.03 -2.55 -1.19
CA GLU A 78 3.37 -2.45 -0.62
C GLU A 78 4.00 -1.13 -1.02
N ILE A 79 4.60 -0.44 -0.05
CA ILE A 79 5.25 0.84 -0.25
C ILE A 79 6.70 0.67 0.18
N LEU A 80 7.62 0.76 -0.76
CA LEU A 80 9.05 0.62 -0.52
C LEU A 80 9.64 1.96 -0.08
N ASP A 81 10.72 1.91 0.70
CA ASP A 81 11.53 3.07 1.10
C ASP A 81 10.69 4.26 1.58
N ILE A 82 9.70 3.98 2.43
CA ILE A 82 8.80 5.02 2.91
C ILE A 82 9.59 6.11 3.65
N ASN A 83 9.73 7.25 2.97
CA ASN A 83 10.27 8.49 3.51
C ASN A 83 9.08 9.44 3.69
N ILE A 84 8.62 9.59 4.93
CA ILE A 84 7.70 10.67 5.27
C ILE A 84 8.57 11.93 5.37
N THR A 85 8.76 12.63 4.26
CA THR A 85 9.19 14.03 4.30
C THR A 85 7.95 14.89 4.32
N ASP A 86 7.79 15.64 5.41
CA ASP A 86 6.87 16.77 5.51
C ASP A 86 7.16 17.83 4.42
#